data_AF-A0A0G9L9H0-F1
#
_entry.id   AF-A0A0G9L9H0-F1
#
_cell.length_a   1.000
_cell.length_b   1.000
_cell.length_c   1.000
_cell.angle_alpha   90.00
_cell.angle_beta   90.00
_cell.angle_gamma   90.00
#
_symmetry.space_group_name_H-M   'P 1'
#
loop_
_entity.id
_entity.type
_entity.pdbx_description
1 polymer ?
#
loop_
_entity_poly.entity_id
_entity_poly.type
_entity_poly.pdbx_seq_one_letter_code
_entity_poly.pdbx_strand_id
1 'polypeptide(L)' 'DVEITLNEGRLNISVKKEEVSEDKNKKYIHRERKYAQMSRSILLADANEESIQAKLEEGVLTIKVPKKEQVDTSKRIMIE' A
#
# COMPACT_ATOMS: atom_id res chain seq x y z
N ASP A 1 6.03 8.59 -9.11
CA ASP A 1 5.36 8.92 -7.84
C ASP A 1 4.68 7.72 -7.23
N VAL A 2 4.73 7.61 -5.89
CA VAL A 2 4.06 6.58 -5.09
C VAL A 2 3.24 7.29 -4.03
N GLU A 3 1.95 7.00 -3.98
CA GLU A 3 1.01 7.54 -3.00
C GLU A 3 0.41 6.38 -2.20
N ILE A 4 0.36 6.52 -0.87
CA ILE A 4 -0.12 5.50 0.05
C ILE A 4 -1.07 6.17 1.03
N THR A 5 -2.28 5.64 1.16
CA THR A 5 -3.27 6.12 2.13
C THR A 5 -3.89 4.94 2.88
N LEU A 6 -4.13 5.11 4.17
CA LEU A 6 -4.97 4.20 4.96
C LEU A 6 -6.16 5.02 5.46
N ASN A 7 -7.37 4.56 5.18
CA ASN A 7 -8.60 5.20 5.64
C ASN A 7 -9.59 4.08 6.01
N GLU A 8 -10.10 4.11 7.24
CA GLU A 8 -11.09 3.15 7.74
C GLU A 8 -10.66 1.69 7.51
N GLY A 9 -9.39 1.38 7.79
CA GLY A 9 -8.80 0.06 7.55
C GLY A 9 -8.58 -0.30 6.08
N ARG A 10 -8.84 0.57 5.10
CA ARG A 10 -8.57 0.33 3.67
C ARG A 10 -7.27 0.98 3.23
N LEU A 11 -6.26 0.15 2.97
CA LEU A 11 -4.95 0.56 2.46
C LEU A 11 -5.04 0.71 0.94
N ASN A 12 -4.79 1.92 0.43
CA ASN A 12 -4.68 2.20 -0.99
C ASN A 12 -3.23 2.52 -1.35
N ILE A 13 -2.76 1.91 -2.43
CA ILE A 13 -1.41 2.09 -2.98
C ILE A 13 -1.58 2.48 -4.44
N SER A 14 -1.13 3.69 -4.79
CA SER A 14 -1.18 4.22 -6.15
C SER A 14 0.24 4.53 -6.60
N VAL A 15 0.61 4.05 -7.78
CA VAL A 15 1.92 4.31 -8.38
C VAL A 15 1.74 4.84 -9.78
N LYS A 16 2.37 5.97 -10.05
CA LYS A 16 2.49 6.57 -11.37
C LYS A 16 3.96 6.54 -11.77
N LYS A 17 4.32 5.68 -12.72
CA LYS A 17 5.66 5.69 -13.31
C LYS A 17 5.63 6.36 -14.67
N GLU A 18 5.90 7.66 -14.66
CA GLU A 18 6.15 8.44 -15.88
C GLU A 18 7.64 8.43 -16.17
N GLU A 19 8.00 8.09 -17.41
CA GLU A 19 9.35 8.32 -17.91
C GLU A 19 9.27 9.61 -18.74
N VAL A 20 9.77 10.70 -18.18
CA VAL A 20 9.97 11.95 -18.92
C VAL A 20 11.22 11.77 -19.77
N SER A 21 11.13 10.90 -20.77
CA SER A 21 12.14 10.78 -21.82
C SER A 21 11.44 10.33 -23.09
N GLU A 22 10.70 11.27 -23.67
CA GLU A 22 10.40 11.26 -25.10
C GLU A 22 11.71 11.52 -25.87
N ASP A 23 12.68 10.62 -25.74
CA ASP A 23 13.88 10.67 -26.57
C ASP A 23 13.49 10.12 -27.94
N LYS A 24 12.88 10.98 -28.76
CA LYS A 24 12.37 10.67 -30.11
C LYS A 24 13.47 10.12 -31.04
N ASN A 25 14.74 10.21 -30.63
CA ASN A 25 15.90 9.69 -31.35
C ASN A 25 16.34 8.29 -30.93
N LYS A 26 15.78 7.68 -29.89
CA LYS A 26 16.13 6.30 -29.48
C LYS A 26 15.38 5.27 -30.32
N LYS A 27 16.10 4.60 -31.23
CA LYS A 27 15.61 3.43 -31.99
C LYS A 27 15.77 2.17 -31.14
N TYR A 28 14.70 1.79 -30.44
CA TYR A 28 14.64 0.51 -29.74
C TYR A 28 14.38 -0.63 -30.74
N ILE A 29 15.17 -1.70 -30.71
CA ILE A 29 14.90 -2.94 -31.47
C ILE A 29 13.76 -3.72 -30.80
N HIS A 30 13.75 -3.77 -29.46
CA HIS A 30 12.70 -4.40 -28.68
C HIS A 30 12.53 -3.72 -27.32
N ARG A 31 11.29 -3.69 -26.81
CA ARG A 31 10.95 -3.03 -25.56
C ARG A 31 9.80 -3.77 -24.85
N GLU A 32 10.12 -4.40 -23.73
CA GLU A 32 9.16 -5.21 -22.96
C GLU A 32 8.52 -4.43 -21.81
N ARG A 33 9.23 -3.42 -21.28
CA ARG A 33 8.77 -2.63 -20.13
C ARG A 33 7.73 -1.59 -20.59
N LYS A 34 6.55 -1.67 -20.01
CA LYS A 34 5.42 -0.76 -20.25
C LYS A 34 5.42 0.39 -19.26
N TYR A 35 4.91 1.53 -19.71
CA TYR A 35 4.45 2.61 -18.83
C TYR A 35 3.23 2.11 -18.08
N ALA A 36 3.19 2.30 -16.77
CA ALA A 36 2.10 1.81 -15.96
C ALA A 36 1.77 2.81 -14.86
N GLN A 37 0.51 3.23 -14.86
CA GLN A 37 -0.18 3.61 -13.65
C GLN A 37 -0.78 2.33 -13.07
N MET A 38 -0.56 2.09 -11.78
CA MET A 38 -1.14 0.96 -11.08
C MET A 38 -1.73 1.42 -9.76
N SER A 39 -2.86 0.81 -9.39
CA SER A 39 -3.45 0.98 -8.07
C SER A 39 -3.80 -0.39 -7.49
N ARG A 40 -3.67 -0.51 -6.17
CA ARG A 40 -4.18 -1.65 -5.39
C ARG A 40 -4.84 -1.13 -4.13
N SER A 41 -5.92 -1.81 -3.73
CA SER A 41 -6.60 -1.56 -2.46
C SER A 41 -6.70 -2.87 -1.67
N ILE A 42 -6.38 -2.82 -0.38
CA ILE A 42 -6.40 -3.96 0.53
C ILE A 42 -7.16 -3.57 1.79
N LEU A 43 -8.10 -4.42 2.23
CA LEU A 43 -8.79 -4.24 3.51
C LEU A 43 -7.98 -4.88 4.64
N LEU A 44 -7.69 -4.11 5.68
CA LEU A 44 -6.99 -4.48 6.90
C LEU A 44 -7.91 -4.14 8.10
N ALA A 45 -8.85 -5.02 8.39
CA ALA A 45 -9.96 -4.78 9.32
C ALA A 45 -9.53 -4.35 10.73
N ASP A 46 -8.37 -4.82 11.16
CA ASP A 46 -7.79 -4.66 12.48
C ASP A 46 -6.51 -3.80 12.45
N ALA A 47 -6.33 -2.93 11.46
CA ALA A 47 -5.17 -2.05 11.35
C ALA A 47 -5.15 -0.94 12.43
N ASN A 48 -4.03 -0.79 13.13
CA ASN A 48 -3.76 0.39 13.95
C ASN A 48 -3.18 1.50 13.04
N GLU A 49 -3.94 2.58 12.89
CA GLU A 49 -3.63 3.67 11.94
C GLU A 49 -2.53 4.63 12.46
N GLU A 50 -2.22 4.61 13.75
CA GLU A 50 -1.30 5.57 14.38
C GLU A 50 0.19 5.23 14.17
N SER A 51 0.51 3.97 13.87
CA SER A 51 1.90 3.46 13.87
C SER A 51 2.28 2.76 12.56
N ILE A 52 1.87 3.32 11.43
CA ILE A 52 2.18 2.78 10.09
C ILE A 52 3.59 3.20 9.68
N GLN A 53 4.35 2.27 9.11
CA GLN A 53 5.68 2.55 8.53
C GLN A 53 5.73 2.08 7.08
N ALA A 54 6.38 2.86 6.21
CA ALA A 54 6.61 2.50 4.82
C ALA A 54 8.07 2.74 4.43
N LYS A 55 8.60 1.85 3.58
CA LYS A 55 9.99 1.92 3.10
C LYS A 55 10.06 1.46 1.65
N LEU A 56 10.71 2.22 0.78
CA LEU A 56 10.98 1.87 -0.61
C LEU A 56 12.49 1.67 -0.79
N GLU A 57 12.91 0.43 -1.02
CA GLU A 57 14.33 0.08 -1.22
C GLU A 57 14.46 -0.85 -2.41
N GLU A 58 15.44 -0.59 -3.28
CA GLU A 58 15.73 -1.41 -4.47
C GLU A 58 14.49 -1.70 -5.34
N GLY A 59 13.56 -0.74 -5.42
CA GLY A 59 12.31 -0.87 -6.18
C GLY A 59 11.20 -1.66 -5.49
N VAL A 60 11.38 -2.07 -4.23
CA VAL A 60 10.39 -2.81 -3.44
C VAL A 60 9.80 -1.92 -2.35
N LEU A 61 8.48 -1.71 -2.40
CA LEU A 61 7.74 -0.99 -1.37
C LEU A 61 7.30 -1.97 -0.27
N THR A 62 7.79 -1.76 0.95
CA THR A 62 7.40 -2.49 2.16
C THR A 62 6.57 -1.58 3.06
N ILE A 63 5.38 -2.04 3.47
CA ILE A 63 4.47 -1.33 4.37
C ILE A 63 4.22 -2.21 5.59
N LYS A 64 4.53 -1.70 6.78
CA LYS A 64 4.26 -2.35 8.07
C LYS A 64 3.05 -1.68 8.72
N VAL A 65 1.98 -2.43 8.87
CA VAL A 65 0.75 -1.99 9.53
C VAL A 65 0.55 -2.85 10.79
N PRO A 66 0.72 -2.28 11.99
CA PRO A 66 0.45 -3.01 13.22
C PRO A 66 -1.03 -3.30 13.37
N LYS A 67 -1.38 -4.36 14.10
CA LYS A 67 -2.76 -4.65 14.46
C LYS A 67 -3.19 -3.81 15.67
N LYS A 68 -4.47 -3.47 15.77
CA LYS A 68 -5.08 -2.93 16.98
C LYS A 68 -4.97 -3.97 18.08
N GLU A 69 -4.62 -3.52 19.29
CA GLU A 69 -4.69 -4.38 20.47
C GLU A 69 -6.15 -4.77 20.70
N GLN A 70 -6.42 -6.08 20.82
CA GLN A 70 -7.73 -6.57 21.20
C GLN A 70 -7.76 -6.67 22.73
N VAL A 71 -8.47 -5.74 23.36
CA VAL A 71 -8.79 -5.85 24.79
C VAL A 71 -9.92 -6.86 24.93
N ASP A 72 -9.69 -7.90 25.72
CA ASP A 72 -10.75 -8.83 26.11
C ASP A 72 -11.78 -8.06 26.96
N THR A 73 -12.97 -7.87 26.38
CA THR A 73 -14.10 -7.17 27.01
C THR A 73 -15.19 -8.14 27.45
N SER A 74 -14.90 -9.44 27.46
CA SER A 74 -15.86 -10.46 27.89
C SER A 74 -16.32 -10.17 29.32
N LYS A 75 -17.64 -10.15 29.50
CA LYS A 75 -18.27 -10.03 30.82
C LYS A 75 -18.86 -11.37 31.19
N ARG A 76 -18.62 -11.79 32.43
CA ARG A 76 -19.28 -12.96 32.99
C ARG A 76 -20.75 -12.62 33.25
N ILE A 77 -21.66 -13.32 32.58
CA ILE A 77 -23.10 -13.21 32.78
C ILE A 77 -23.51 -14.34 33.73
N MET A 78 -24.16 -13.99 34.85
CA MET A 78 -24.73 -14.96 35.78
C MET A 78 -26.11 -15.39 35.25
N ILE A 79 -26.40 -16.68 35.28
CA ILE A 79 -27.70 -17.25 34.92
C ILE A 79 -28.53 -17.36 36.21
N GLU A 80 -29.82 -17.02 36.13
CA GLU A 80 -30.81 -17.20 37.21
C GLU A 80 -31.33 -18.64 37.27
#